data_AF-A0A2P4YIT0-F1
#
_entry.id   AF-A0A2P4YIT0-F1
#
_cell.length_a   1.000
_cell.length_b   1.000
_cell.length_c   1.000
_cell.angle_alpha   90.00
_cell.angle_beta   90.00
_cell.angle_gamma   90.00
#
_symmetry.space_group_name_H-M   'P 1'
#
loop_
_entity.id
_entity.type
_entity.pdbx_description
1 polymer ?
#
loop_
_entity_poly.entity_id
_entity_poly.type
_entity_poly.pdbx_seq_one_letter_code
_entity_poly.pdbx_strand_id
1 'polypeptide(L)'
;MSATGVGVATIDCTSDYKTSTRNFFGNSPFIMMEAFNDSGCEILAYAQAFFASNNCEGSPNLNSTEAAHVIAKLESDGSVVLEYFRDSLCDSSQLFATYSADKDTVATHKCDENWTKWYYIDGDDDFDTNSAASEGENKDTTGNHSDGIKTATIIGILVGIGLVIVLIA
;
A
#
# COMPACT_ATOMS: atom_id res chain seq x y z
N MET A 1 -1.01 11.87 31.84
CA MET A 1 -1.80 11.68 30.60
C MET A 1 -0.88 12.11 29.48
N SER A 2 -0.15 11.16 28.89
CA SER A 2 0.87 11.47 27.88
C SER A 2 0.25 11.32 26.50
N ALA A 3 0.01 12.45 25.83
CA ALA A 3 -0.23 12.47 24.40
C ALA A 3 1.15 12.37 23.72
N THR A 4 1.53 11.18 23.27
CA THR A 4 2.73 10.96 22.46
C THR A 4 2.36 10.10 21.26
N GLY A 5 2.11 10.78 20.15
CA GLY A 5 1.78 10.20 18.84
C GLY A 5 1.60 11.33 17.83
N VAL A 6 2.56 12.26 17.78
CA VAL A 6 2.55 13.33 16.77
C VAL A 6 3.38 12.83 15.59
N GLY A 7 2.71 12.16 14.64
CA GLY A 7 3.31 11.81 13.35
C GLY A 7 3.58 13.06 12.51
N VAL A 8 4.76 13.15 11.90
CA VAL A 8 5.07 14.22 10.94
C VAL A 8 4.64 13.75 9.56
N ALA A 9 3.72 14.46 8.93
CA ALA A 9 3.40 14.26 7.52
C ALA A 9 4.47 14.95 6.65
N THR A 10 4.87 14.27 5.57
CA THR A 10 5.83 14.79 4.60
C THR A 10 5.32 14.57 3.19
N ILE A 11 5.63 15.49 2.29
CA ILE A 11 5.32 15.38 0.86
C ILE A 11 6.65 15.19 0.12
N ASP A 12 6.75 14.14 -0.68
CA ASP A 12 7.89 13.87 -1.54
C ASP A 12 7.44 13.74 -3.00
N CYS A 13 8.02 14.55 -3.87
CA CYS A 13 7.70 14.58 -5.30
C CYS A 13 8.67 13.68 -6.06
N THR A 14 8.40 12.37 -6.04
CA THR A 14 9.25 11.34 -6.67
C THR A 14 8.43 10.37 -7.50
N SER A 15 9.03 9.84 -8.58
CA SER A 15 8.47 8.71 -9.33
C SER A 15 8.66 7.38 -8.62
N ASP A 16 9.64 7.28 -7.72
CA ASP A 16 9.95 6.08 -6.92
C ASP A 16 9.33 6.18 -5.52
N TYR A 17 8.03 6.49 -5.49
CA TYR A 17 7.30 6.75 -4.25
C TYR A 17 7.20 5.52 -3.36
N LYS A 18 7.22 4.29 -3.92
CA LYS A 18 7.19 3.05 -3.13
C LYS A 18 8.44 2.90 -2.28
N THR A 19 9.61 3.04 -2.89
CA THR A 19 10.89 3.00 -2.20
C THR A 19 11.03 4.15 -1.21
N SER A 20 10.64 5.37 -1.61
CA SER A 20 10.65 6.53 -0.71
C SER A 20 9.76 6.31 0.52
N THR A 21 8.54 5.83 0.33
CA THR A 21 7.59 5.50 1.40
C THR A 21 8.14 4.40 2.32
N ARG A 22 8.71 3.33 1.75
CA ARG A 22 9.32 2.24 2.52
C ARG A 22 10.48 2.74 3.37
N ASN A 23 11.34 3.58 2.83
CA ASN A 23 12.44 4.20 3.56
C ASN A 23 11.96 5.13 4.69
N PHE A 24 10.85 5.83 4.47
CA PHE A 24 10.25 6.72 5.47
C PHE A 24 9.71 5.94 6.67
N PHE A 25 8.93 4.88 6.44
CA PHE A 25 8.36 4.07 7.52
C PHE A 25 9.36 3.08 8.13
N GLY A 26 10.44 2.74 7.43
CA GLY A 26 11.37 1.69 7.85
C GLY A 26 10.60 0.40 8.12
N ASN A 27 10.91 -0.29 9.22
CA ASN A 27 10.24 -1.53 9.62
C ASN A 27 8.85 -1.32 10.28
N SER A 28 8.26 -0.13 10.16
CA SER A 28 6.94 0.15 10.72
C SER A 28 5.85 -0.27 9.73
N PRO A 29 4.74 -0.87 10.18
CA PRO A 29 3.65 -1.24 9.29
C PRO A 29 2.90 0.00 8.77
N PHE A 30 2.47 -0.01 7.52
CA PHE A 30 1.71 1.10 6.95
C PHE A 30 0.71 0.65 5.89
N ILE A 31 -0.33 1.46 5.69
CA ILE A 31 -1.29 1.32 4.59
C ILE A 31 -0.92 2.33 3.53
N MET A 32 -0.76 1.90 2.28
CA MET A 32 -0.57 2.78 1.14
C MET A 32 -1.78 2.72 0.21
N MET A 33 -2.20 3.89 -0.25
CA MET A 33 -3.17 4.06 -1.32
C MET A 33 -2.53 4.71 -2.51
N GLU A 34 -2.77 4.16 -3.69
CA GLU A 34 -2.49 4.78 -4.97
C GLU A 34 -3.82 5.22 -5.58
N ALA A 35 -4.01 6.52 -5.80
CA ALA A 35 -5.18 7.08 -6.46
C ALA A 35 -4.86 7.36 -7.93
N PHE A 36 -5.79 7.03 -8.82
CA PHE A 36 -5.63 7.14 -10.27
C PHE A 36 -6.69 8.06 -10.89
N ASN A 37 -6.39 8.56 -12.09
CA ASN A 37 -7.30 9.44 -12.85
C ASN A 37 -8.22 8.68 -13.81
N ASP A 38 -8.18 7.36 -13.79
CA ASP A 38 -8.89 6.48 -14.70
C ASP A 38 -9.32 5.19 -14.00
N SER A 39 -10.41 4.59 -14.50
CA SER A 39 -10.98 3.37 -13.93
C SER A 39 -10.16 2.10 -14.12
N GLY A 40 -9.09 2.14 -14.93
CA GLY A 40 -8.15 1.03 -15.10
C GLY A 40 -6.98 1.08 -14.11
N CYS A 41 -6.83 2.19 -13.37
CA CYS A 41 -5.65 2.49 -12.57
C CYS A 41 -4.35 2.44 -13.40
N GLU A 42 -4.36 3.10 -14.56
CA GLU A 42 -3.22 3.20 -15.48
C GLU A 42 -2.47 4.53 -15.33
N ILE A 43 -3.17 5.61 -14.95
CA ILE A 43 -2.66 6.98 -14.84
C ILE A 43 -2.67 7.40 -13.37
N LEU A 44 -1.54 7.17 -12.69
CA LEU A 44 -1.36 7.54 -11.27
C LEU A 44 -1.55 9.05 -11.09
N ALA A 45 -2.42 9.42 -10.15
CA ALA A 45 -2.63 10.81 -9.74
C ALA A 45 -1.71 11.16 -8.56
N TYR A 46 -1.78 10.38 -7.48
CA TYR A 46 -0.93 10.51 -6.30
C TYR A 46 -0.91 9.20 -5.51
N ALA A 47 0.07 9.06 -4.63
CA ALA A 47 0.12 8.01 -3.64
C ALA A 47 0.25 8.62 -2.25
N GLN A 48 -0.36 7.98 -1.26
CA GLN A 48 -0.31 8.41 0.13
C GLN A 48 -0.25 7.19 1.05
N ALA A 49 0.46 7.32 2.16
CA ALA A 49 0.67 6.23 3.10
C ALA A 49 0.49 6.68 4.55
N PHE A 50 -0.03 5.77 5.36
CA PHE A 50 -0.45 6.02 6.73
C PHE A 50 0.16 4.98 7.66
N PHE A 51 0.76 5.43 8.76
CA PHE A 51 1.30 4.54 9.77
C PHE A 51 0.16 3.70 10.38
N ALA A 52 0.21 2.39 10.22
CA ALA A 52 -0.84 1.47 10.67
C ALA A 52 -0.68 1.11 12.16
N SER A 53 -0.62 2.13 13.01
CA SER A 53 -0.37 1.98 14.46
C SER A 53 -1.64 1.75 15.28
N ASN A 54 -2.82 1.89 14.66
CA ASN A 54 -4.11 1.96 15.32
C ASN A 54 -4.22 3.10 16.37
N ASN A 55 -3.33 4.10 16.30
CA ASN A 55 -3.42 5.32 17.10
C ASN A 55 -3.90 6.50 16.25
N CYS A 56 -4.28 7.59 16.92
CA CYS A 56 -4.61 8.85 16.27
C CYS A 56 -3.33 9.55 15.82
N GLU A 57 -2.97 9.37 14.55
CA GLU A 57 -1.77 9.98 13.97
C GLU A 57 -2.13 11.26 13.22
N GLY A 58 -1.27 12.27 13.26
CA GLY A 58 -1.46 13.47 12.46
C GLY A 58 -0.46 14.56 12.82
N SER A 59 -0.27 15.48 11.87
CA SER A 59 0.68 16.58 12.04
C SER A 59 -0.06 17.86 12.45
N PRO A 60 0.23 18.44 13.63
CA PRO A 60 -0.37 19.69 14.09
C PRO A 60 0.08 20.91 13.26
N ASN A 61 1.01 20.73 12.32
CA ASN A 61 1.66 21.81 11.56
C ASN A 61 1.28 21.83 10.07
N LEU A 62 0.39 20.95 9.60
CA LEU A 62 -0.26 21.15 8.31
C LEU A 62 -1.39 22.18 8.47
N ASN A 63 -1.72 22.92 7.42
CA ASN A 63 -2.76 23.95 7.54
C ASN A 63 -4.08 23.30 8.02
N SER A 64 -4.95 24.02 8.73
CA SER A 64 -6.19 23.47 9.32
C SER A 64 -7.16 22.80 8.33
N THR A 65 -6.95 23.00 7.03
CA THR A 65 -7.69 22.37 5.91
C THR A 65 -7.02 21.07 5.43
N GLU A 66 -5.76 20.83 5.80
CA GLU A 66 -4.89 19.71 5.41
C GLU A 66 -4.50 18.81 6.61
N ALA A 67 -4.65 19.31 7.84
CA ALA A 67 -4.38 18.56 9.07
C ALA A 67 -5.55 17.63 9.41
N ALA A 68 -5.72 16.56 8.63
CA ALA A 68 -6.52 15.44 9.10
C ALA A 68 -5.69 14.60 10.09
N HIS A 69 -6.33 14.22 11.19
CA HIS A 69 -5.84 13.14 12.03
C HIS A 69 -6.43 11.84 11.52
N VAL A 70 -5.61 10.80 11.39
CA VAL A 70 -6.00 9.54 10.77
C VAL A 70 -5.70 8.40 11.73
N ILE A 71 -6.68 7.52 11.93
CA ILE A 71 -6.42 6.19 12.47
C ILE A 71 -6.41 5.22 11.30
N ALA A 72 -5.26 4.60 11.08
CA ALA A 72 -5.04 3.59 10.05
C ALA A 72 -4.93 2.20 10.70
N LYS A 73 -5.74 1.26 10.22
CA LYS A 73 -5.93 -0.06 10.85
C LYS A 73 -5.92 -1.18 9.82
N LEU A 74 -5.20 -2.26 10.14
CA LEU A 74 -5.47 -3.57 9.58
C LEU A 74 -6.48 -4.27 10.50
N GLU A 75 -7.63 -4.63 9.96
CA GLU A 75 -8.66 -5.36 10.69
C GLU A 75 -8.34 -6.86 10.75
N SER A 76 -8.96 -7.55 11.71
CA SER A 76 -8.71 -8.98 11.93
C SER A 76 -9.11 -9.88 10.74
N ASP A 77 -9.97 -9.40 9.85
CA ASP A 77 -10.37 -10.09 8.63
C ASP A 77 -9.40 -9.83 7.45
N GLY A 78 -8.39 -8.99 7.64
CA GLY A 78 -7.42 -8.60 6.62
C GLY A 78 -7.85 -7.41 5.76
N SER A 79 -9.01 -6.81 6.03
CA SER A 79 -9.37 -5.52 5.44
C SER A 79 -8.57 -4.38 6.07
N VAL A 80 -8.48 -3.25 5.37
CA VAL A 80 -7.84 -2.03 5.88
C VAL A 80 -8.85 -0.91 6.00
N VAL A 81 -8.68 -0.07 7.03
CA VAL A 81 -9.55 1.08 7.29
C VAL A 81 -8.71 2.31 7.60
N LEU A 82 -9.12 3.44 7.02
CA LEU A 82 -8.64 4.78 7.33
C LEU A 82 -9.81 5.63 7.84
N GLU A 83 -9.73 6.06 9.09
CA GLU A 83 -10.70 6.94 9.72
C GLU A 83 -10.11 8.34 9.88
N TYR A 84 -10.77 9.35 9.30
CA TYR A 84 -10.30 10.73 9.29
C TYR A 84 -11.08 11.59 10.30
N PHE A 85 -10.35 12.28 11.15
CA PHE A 85 -10.85 13.09 12.26
C PHE A 85 -10.38 14.53 12.16
N ARG A 86 -11.22 15.44 12.65
CA ARG A 86 -10.95 16.90 12.64
C ARG A 86 -9.94 17.36 13.68
N ASP A 87 -9.66 16.53 14.69
CA ASP A 87 -8.75 16.89 15.77
C ASP A 87 -7.89 15.71 16.23
N SER A 88 -6.86 16.04 17.02
CA SER A 88 -5.86 15.11 17.52
C SER A 88 -6.38 14.15 18.60
N LEU A 89 -7.64 14.27 19.01
CA LEU A 89 -8.25 13.34 19.96
C LEU A 89 -8.85 12.13 19.23
N CYS A 90 -9.12 12.26 17.93
CA CYS A 90 -9.83 11.27 17.14
C CYS A 90 -11.11 10.78 17.83
N ASP A 91 -11.84 11.72 18.44
CA ASP A 91 -13.12 11.40 19.04
C ASP A 91 -14.15 11.10 17.95
N SER A 92 -15.04 10.14 18.19
CA SER A 92 -16.09 9.74 17.23
C SER A 92 -16.97 10.89 16.75
N SER A 93 -17.16 11.94 17.57
CA SER A 93 -17.89 13.17 17.17
C SER A 93 -17.15 14.01 16.13
N GLN A 94 -15.84 13.80 15.98
CA GLN A 94 -14.96 14.49 15.03
C GLN A 94 -14.65 13.66 13.78
N LEU A 95 -15.14 12.41 13.71
CA LEU A 95 -15.05 11.58 12.52
C LEU A 95 -15.78 12.26 11.37
N PHE A 96 -15.11 12.48 10.25
CA PHE A 96 -15.71 13.13 9.09
C PHE A 96 -15.60 12.32 7.80
N ALA A 97 -14.71 11.33 7.74
CA ALA A 97 -14.65 10.39 6.62
C ALA A 97 -14.09 9.04 7.06
N THR A 98 -14.53 7.99 6.37
CA THR A 98 -13.99 6.63 6.50
C THR A 98 -13.77 6.08 5.10
N TYR A 99 -12.59 5.54 4.87
CA TYR A 99 -12.23 4.84 3.64
C TYR A 99 -11.73 3.45 4.02
N SER A 100 -12.05 2.46 3.20
CA SER A 100 -11.67 1.08 3.47
C SER A 100 -11.53 0.28 2.19
N ALA A 101 -10.70 -0.74 2.23
CA ALA A 101 -10.65 -1.79 1.23
C ALA A 101 -10.80 -3.15 1.89
N ASP A 102 -11.62 -4.01 1.29
CA ASP A 102 -11.77 -5.38 1.76
C ASP A 102 -10.47 -6.18 1.59
N LYS A 103 -10.42 -7.33 2.26
CA LYS A 103 -9.28 -8.25 2.24
C LYS A 103 -8.83 -8.61 0.82
N ASP A 104 -9.77 -8.89 -0.09
CA ASP A 104 -9.44 -9.36 -1.43
C ASP A 104 -8.83 -8.23 -2.27
N THR A 105 -9.34 -7.00 -2.11
CA THR A 105 -8.80 -5.79 -2.74
C THR A 105 -7.37 -5.52 -2.25
N VAL A 106 -7.14 -5.62 -0.94
CA VAL A 106 -5.80 -5.44 -0.34
C VAL A 106 -4.84 -6.55 -0.78
N ALA A 107 -5.28 -7.80 -0.84
CA ALA A 107 -4.43 -8.93 -1.19
C ALA A 107 -4.11 -9.01 -2.69
N THR A 108 -5.01 -8.56 -3.56
CA THR A 108 -4.85 -8.65 -5.03
C THR A 108 -4.38 -7.35 -5.67
N HIS A 109 -4.37 -6.24 -4.93
CA HIS A 109 -4.00 -4.90 -5.41
C HIS A 109 -4.76 -4.48 -6.68
N LYS A 110 -5.98 -5.00 -6.85
CA LYS A 110 -6.84 -4.66 -7.99
C LYS A 110 -7.29 -3.21 -7.88
N CYS A 111 -7.47 -2.59 -9.04
CA CYS A 111 -8.11 -1.28 -9.12
C CYS A 111 -9.55 -1.42 -8.60
N ASP A 112 -9.87 -0.70 -7.53
CA ASP A 112 -11.21 -0.67 -6.97
C ASP A 112 -12.13 0.28 -7.77
N GLU A 113 -13.41 0.31 -7.41
CA GLU A 113 -14.41 1.17 -8.04
C GLU A 113 -14.13 2.67 -7.88
N ASN A 114 -13.30 3.05 -6.91
CA ASN A 114 -12.87 4.42 -6.63
C ASN A 114 -11.54 4.76 -7.32
N TRP A 115 -11.10 3.92 -8.27
CA TRP A 115 -9.87 4.10 -9.03
C TRP A 115 -8.66 4.15 -8.10
N THR A 116 -8.69 3.30 -7.07
CA THR A 116 -7.67 3.23 -6.03
C THR A 116 -7.11 1.81 -5.94
N LYS A 117 -5.81 1.70 -5.69
CA LYS A 117 -5.17 0.45 -5.26
C LYS A 117 -4.72 0.57 -3.82
N TRP A 118 -4.92 -0.51 -3.07
CA TRP A 118 -4.65 -0.56 -1.64
C TRP A 118 -3.58 -1.60 -1.33
N TYR A 119 -2.71 -1.25 -0.39
CA TYR A 119 -1.61 -2.07 0.05
C TYR A 119 -1.50 -1.98 1.57
N TYR A 120 -1.27 -3.12 2.21
CA TYR A 120 -0.79 -3.19 3.59
C TYR A 120 0.62 -3.79 3.57
N ILE A 121 1.55 -3.15 4.28
CA ILE A 121 2.95 -3.57 4.37
C ILE A 121 3.26 -3.75 5.86
N ASP A 122 3.62 -4.96 6.30
CA ASP A 122 3.88 -5.28 7.72
C ASP A 122 5.27 -4.84 8.22
N GLY A 123 5.94 -3.93 7.50
CA GLY A 123 7.26 -3.41 7.86
C GLY A 123 8.43 -4.37 7.61
N ASP A 124 8.22 -5.68 7.52
CA ASP A 124 9.21 -6.65 7.04
C ASP A 124 8.97 -7.07 5.57
N ASP A 125 7.77 -6.80 5.04
CA ASP A 125 7.42 -7.07 3.65
C ASP A 125 8.12 -6.11 2.68
N ASP A 126 8.57 -6.61 1.54
CA ASP A 126 8.95 -5.77 0.41
C ASP A 126 7.69 -5.36 -0.38
N PHE A 127 7.77 -4.27 -1.14
CA PHE A 127 6.79 -3.97 -2.17
C PHE A 127 6.95 -4.96 -3.32
N ASP A 128 6.63 -6.23 -3.09
CA ASP A 128 6.75 -7.25 -4.11
C ASP A 128 5.78 -6.90 -5.25
N THR A 129 6.36 -6.48 -6.38
CA THR A 129 5.66 -6.01 -7.58
C THR A 129 4.99 -7.13 -8.37
N ASN A 130 4.85 -8.32 -7.79
CA ASN A 130 4.30 -9.51 -8.44
C ASN A 130 3.50 -10.41 -7.46
N SER A 131 2.55 -9.86 -6.72
CA SER A 131 1.55 -10.68 -6.01
C SER A 131 0.37 -11.01 -6.92
N ALA A 132 0.61 -11.87 -7.91
CA ALA A 132 -0.45 -12.71 -8.44
C ALA A 132 -0.77 -13.76 -7.38
N ALA A 133 -2.03 -13.79 -6.94
CA ALA A 133 -2.56 -14.65 -5.89
C ALA A 133 -1.96 -16.08 -5.92
N SER A 134 -1.40 -16.50 -4.79
CA SER A 134 -1.26 -17.93 -4.49
C SER A 134 -2.20 -18.25 -3.32
N GLU A 135 -3.29 -18.94 -3.66
CA GLU A 135 -4.13 -19.62 -2.68
C GLU A 135 -3.29 -20.70 -1.99
N GLY A 136 -3.40 -20.73 -0.66
CA GLY A 136 -2.39 -21.31 0.21
C GLY A 136 -2.38 -22.83 0.33
N GLU A 137 -1.40 -23.32 1.09
CA GLU A 137 -1.68 -24.33 2.10
C GLU A 137 -0.60 -24.34 3.20
N ASN A 138 -1.12 -24.45 4.42
CA ASN A 138 -0.51 -24.76 5.71
C ASN A 138 0.81 -25.55 5.66
N LYS A 139 1.81 -25.19 6.49
CA LYS A 139 2.31 -26.01 7.61
C LYS A 139 3.63 -25.48 8.21
N ASP A 140 3.49 -25.06 9.45
CA ASP A 140 4.35 -25.23 10.63
C ASP A 140 5.81 -25.72 10.51
N THR A 141 6.61 -25.09 11.38
CA THR A 141 7.83 -25.54 12.09
C THR A 141 9.20 -25.58 11.38
N THR A 142 10.07 -24.70 11.92
CA THR A 142 11.43 -24.98 12.40
C THR A 142 12.55 -25.21 11.38
N GLY A 143 13.39 -24.19 11.25
CA GLY A 143 14.80 -24.27 11.65
C GLY A 143 15.77 -25.16 10.85
N ASN A 144 16.79 -24.47 10.34
CA ASN A 144 18.14 -24.92 9.98
C ASN A 144 18.42 -25.40 8.55
N HIS A 145 19.10 -24.51 7.83
CA HIS A 145 20.45 -24.67 7.28
C HIS A 145 20.71 -25.64 6.11
N SER A 146 21.48 -25.08 5.17
CA SER A 146 22.38 -25.70 4.18
C SER A 146 21.80 -26.38 2.93
N ASP A 147 22.16 -25.75 1.81
CA ASP A 147 22.60 -26.30 0.52
C ASP A 147 21.71 -27.25 -0.28
N GLY A 148 21.41 -26.84 -1.51
CA GLY A 148 20.97 -27.75 -2.54
C GLY A 148 20.55 -27.06 -3.84
N ILE A 149 21.52 -26.75 -4.70
CA ILE A 149 21.27 -26.53 -6.13
C ILE A 149 20.59 -27.78 -6.70
N LYS A 150 19.39 -27.63 -7.26
CA LYS A 150 18.86 -28.55 -8.27
C LYS A 150 18.25 -27.77 -9.41
N THR A 151 18.94 -27.86 -10.53
CA THR A 151 18.53 -27.50 -11.88
C THR A 151 17.19 -28.11 -12.26
N ALA A 152 16.32 -27.31 -12.88
CA ALA A 152 15.46 -27.76 -13.97
C ALA A 152 15.42 -26.67 -15.04
N THR A 153 15.51 -27.09 -16.29
CA THR A 153 15.96 -26.32 -17.46
C THR A 153 14.90 -26.47 -18.57
N ILE A 154 14.38 -25.32 -19.07
CA ILE A 154 13.75 -25.04 -20.42
C ILE A 154 12.33 -25.66 -20.61
N ILE A 155 11.25 -25.05 -21.17
CA ILE A 155 11.01 -24.21 -22.37
C ILE A 155 9.69 -23.40 -22.22
N GLY A 156 9.62 -22.19 -22.82
CA GLY A 156 8.35 -21.45 -22.94
C GLY A 156 8.26 -20.16 -23.80
N ILE A 157 8.99 -20.06 -24.92
CA ILE A 157 8.72 -19.24 -26.15
C ILE A 157 8.69 -17.68 -26.07
N LEU A 158 9.54 -17.10 -26.92
CA LEU A 158 9.60 -15.70 -27.39
C LEU A 158 8.37 -15.32 -28.25
N VAL A 159 7.83 -14.12 -28.06
CA VAL A 159 7.35 -13.29 -29.19
C VAL A 159 8.04 -11.93 -29.10
N GLY A 160 9.18 -11.86 -29.79
CA GLY A 160 9.64 -10.61 -30.38
C GLY A 160 9.17 -10.52 -31.83
N ILE A 161 9.20 -9.29 -32.34
CA ILE A 161 8.94 -8.81 -33.72
C ILE A 161 7.49 -8.32 -33.91
N GLY A 162 7.22 -7.09 -34.37
CA GLY A 162 8.14 -6.23 -35.12
C GLY A 162 7.72 -4.78 -35.31
N LEU A 163 8.76 -3.97 -35.50
CA LEU A 163 8.76 -2.96 -36.54
C LEU A 163 8.34 -3.62 -37.86
N VAL A 164 7.16 -3.26 -38.36
CA VAL A 164 6.85 -3.33 -39.80
C VAL A 164 6.49 -1.92 -40.22
N ILE A 165 7.50 -1.19 -40.69
CA ILE A 165 7.29 -0.16 -41.71
C ILE A 165 7.18 -0.93 -43.03
N VAL A 166 6.09 -0.73 -43.78
CA VAL A 166 6.07 -0.37 -45.22
C VAL A 166 4.61 -0.30 -45.71
N LEU A 167 4.29 0.93 -46.15
CA LEU A 167 3.36 1.42 -47.17
C LEU A 167 2.67 0.40 -48.09
N ILE A 168 1.42 0.67 -48.48
CA ILE A 168 0.85 0.94 -49.85
C ILE A 168 -0.67 1.21 -49.59
N ALA A 169 -1.37 2.23 -50.08
CA ALA A 169 -1.35 2.97 -51.36
C ALA A 169 -1.59 4.48 -51.17
#